data_AF-A0A948AXG0-F1
#
_entry.id   AF-A0A948AXG0-F1
#
_cell.length_a   1.000
_cell.length_b   1.000
_cell.length_c   1.000
_cell.angle_alpha   90.00
_cell.angle_beta   90.00
_cell.angle_gamma   90.00
#
_symmetry.space_group_name_H-M   'P 1'
#
loop_
_entity.id
_entity.type
_entity.pdbx_description
1 polymer ?
#
loop_
_entity_poly.entity_id
_entity_poly.type
_entity_poly.pdbx_seq_one_letter_code
_entity_poly.pdbx_strand_id
1 'polypeptide(L)'
;MKSKPKYMITYLCPQCGMDFAITELQKPKCFCCQAVNMEFIVTKKQKLTPKVMINRLKFVNDRMMENLHKAYMTAKESGEDCNEGELIDIMAKAKKLHDGIDSLETKNKKNK
;
A
#
# COMPACT_ATOMS: atom_id res chain seq x y z
N MET A 1 -11.12 -3.00 27.66
CA MET A 1 -9.92 -2.48 26.98
C MET A 1 -9.75 -3.21 25.65
N LYS A 2 -9.69 -2.52 24.50
CA LYS A 2 -9.37 -3.18 23.22
C LYS A 2 -7.90 -3.64 23.29
N SER A 3 -7.65 -4.92 23.01
CA SER A 3 -6.29 -5.47 22.97
C SER A 3 -5.44 -4.72 21.94
N LYS A 4 -4.15 -4.48 22.25
CA LYS A 4 -3.23 -3.93 21.25
C LYS A 4 -2.92 -5.00 20.18
N PRO A 5 -2.91 -4.64 18.88
CA PRO A 5 -2.55 -5.57 17.83
C PRO A 5 -1.08 -6.00 17.98
N LYS A 6 -0.82 -7.30 17.84
CA LYS A 6 0.48 -7.95 17.98
C LYS A 6 1.04 -8.39 16.64
N TYR A 7 0.19 -8.60 15.62
CA TYR A 7 0.60 -9.14 14.34
C TYR A 7 0.06 -8.29 13.18
N MET A 8 0.85 -8.23 12.11
CA MET A 8 0.37 -7.85 10.80
C MET A 8 0.23 -9.13 9.98
N ILE A 9 -0.91 -9.27 9.32
CA ILE A 9 -1.21 -10.39 8.42
C ILE A 9 -1.42 -9.82 7.02
N THR A 10 -0.63 -10.30 6.07
CA THR A 10 -0.79 -9.99 4.64
C THR A 10 -1.63 -11.08 3.99
N TYR A 11 -2.63 -10.63 3.25
CA TYR A 11 -3.57 -11.43 2.49
C TYR A 11 -3.42 -11.12 1.01
N LEU A 12 -3.64 -12.13 0.16
CA LEU A 12 -3.86 -11.99 -1.27
C LEU A 12 -5.34 -12.21 -1.57
N CYS A 13 -5.96 -11.26 -2.27
CA CYS A 13 -7.34 -11.41 -2.74
C CYS A 13 -7.36 -12.30 -3.99
N PRO A 14 -8.03 -13.47 -3.96
CA PRO A 14 -8.09 -14.34 -5.13
C PRO A 14 -8.99 -13.78 -6.24
N GLN A 15 -9.87 -12.81 -5.94
CA GLN A 15 -10.76 -12.21 -6.93
C GLN A 15 -10.07 -11.14 -7.78
N CYS A 16 -9.23 -10.29 -7.20
CA CYS A 16 -8.56 -9.21 -7.94
C CYS A 16 -7.04 -9.29 -7.95
N GLY A 17 -6.44 -10.30 -7.29
CA GLY A 17 -4.99 -10.48 -7.20
C GLY A 17 -4.28 -9.42 -6.34
N MET A 18 -5.00 -8.52 -5.68
CA MET A 18 -4.40 -7.48 -4.85
C MET A 18 -4.02 -8.03 -3.47
N ASP A 19 -2.82 -7.69 -3.01
CA ASP A 19 -2.40 -7.97 -1.66
C ASP A 19 -2.76 -6.80 -0.72
N PHE A 20 -3.17 -7.14 0.50
CA PHE A 20 -3.49 -6.16 1.54
C PHE A 20 -3.04 -6.68 2.90
N ALA A 21 -2.71 -5.77 3.81
CA ALA A 21 -2.27 -6.15 5.15
C ALA A 21 -3.16 -5.49 6.20
N ILE A 22 -3.57 -6.29 7.18
CA ILE A 22 -4.38 -5.83 8.32
C ILE A 22 -3.85 -6.45 9.62
N THR A 23 -4.33 -5.94 10.75
CA THR A 23 -4.02 -6.52 12.05
C THR A 23 -4.89 -7.75 12.33
N GLU A 24 -4.47 -8.62 13.25
CA GLU A 24 -5.22 -9.80 13.64
C GLU A 24 -6.56 -9.48 14.34
N LEU A 25 -6.79 -8.21 14.69
CA LEU A 25 -8.00 -7.73 15.34
C LEU A 25 -9.10 -7.33 14.35
N GLN A 26 -8.76 -7.25 13.05
CA GLN A 26 -9.66 -6.83 11.99
C GLN A 26 -10.09 -8.03 11.16
N LYS A 27 -11.33 -8.01 10.68
CA LYS A 27 -11.79 -8.97 9.68
C LYS A 27 -11.20 -8.60 8.32
N PRO A 28 -10.67 -9.56 7.54
CA PRO A 28 -10.12 -9.26 6.22
C PRO A 28 -11.21 -8.80 5.26
N LYS A 29 -10.98 -7.66 4.62
CA LYS A 29 -11.77 -7.10 3.51
C LYS A 29 -10.78 -6.58 2.48
N CYS A 30 -10.97 -6.97 1.22
CA CYS A 30 -10.14 -6.42 0.14
C CYS A 30 -10.45 -4.93 -0.03
N PHE A 31 -9.43 -4.06 -0.03
CA PHE A 31 -9.65 -2.62 -0.25
C PHE A 31 -9.94 -2.29 -1.73
N CYS A 32 -9.50 -3.13 -2.65
CA CYS A 32 -9.62 -2.90 -4.09
C CYS A 32 -11.02 -3.28 -4.62
N CYS A 33 -11.41 -4.56 -4.48
CA CYS A 33 -12.70 -5.04 -4.99
C CYS A 33 -13.80 -5.11 -3.92
N GLN A 34 -13.51 -4.70 -2.67
CA GLN A 34 -14.42 -4.73 -1.54
C GLN A 34 -14.96 -6.11 -1.14
N ALA A 35 -14.42 -7.19 -1.71
CA ALA A 35 -14.81 -8.54 -1.36
C ALA A 35 -14.67 -8.80 0.15
N VAL A 36 -15.69 -9.45 0.69
CA VAL A 36 -15.83 -9.85 2.10
C VAL A 36 -16.28 -11.30 2.16
N ASN A 37 -16.08 -11.96 3.31
CA ASN A 37 -16.50 -13.35 3.55
C ASN A 37 -15.94 -14.38 2.55
N MET A 38 -14.78 -14.07 1.95
CA MET A 38 -14.06 -14.99 1.09
C MET A 38 -12.82 -15.54 1.79
N GLU A 39 -12.35 -16.71 1.34
CA GLU A 39 -11.09 -17.28 1.80
C GLU A 39 -9.91 -16.56 1.16
N PHE A 40 -9.41 -15.54 1.86
CA PHE A 40 -8.19 -14.85 1.48
C PHE A 40 -6.96 -15.72 1.74
N ILE A 41 -6.02 -15.70 0.80
CA ILE A 41 -4.77 -16.46 0.94
C ILE A 41 -3.82 -15.67 1.85
N VAL A 42 -3.45 -16.22 3.01
CA VAL A 42 -2.45 -15.60 3.89
C VAL A 42 -1.07 -15.80 3.27
N THR A 43 -0.44 -14.71 2.82
CA THR A 43 0.91 -14.74 2.25
C THR A 43 1.98 -14.52 3.31
N LYS A 44 1.64 -13.81 4.39
CA LYS A 44 2.60 -13.47 5.44
C LYS A 44 1.92 -13.19 6.77
N LYS A 45 2.55 -13.60 7.87
CA LYS A 45 2.18 -13.20 9.24
C LYS A 45 3.43 -12.84 10.02
N GLN A 46 3.51 -11.62 10.53
CA GLN A 46 4.70 -11.12 11.22
C GLN A 46 4.34 -10.33 12.47
N LYS A 47 5.23 -10.31 13.46
CA LYS A 47 5.06 -9.48 14.66
C LYS A 47 5.03 -8.01 14.25
N LEU A 48 4.02 -7.30 14.75
CA LEU A 48 3.85 -5.88 14.47
C LEU A 48 4.96 -5.11 15.17
N THR A 49 5.82 -4.48 14.35
CA THR A 49 6.91 -3.61 14.79
C THR A 49 6.93 -2.36 13.92
N PRO A 50 7.53 -1.24 14.37
CA PRO A 50 7.68 -0.06 13.53
C PRO A 50 8.35 -0.36 12.18
N LYS A 51 9.35 -1.24 12.16
CA LYS A 51 10.01 -1.68 10.92
C LYS A 51 9.05 -2.40 9.96
N VAL A 52 8.18 -3.29 10.48
CA VAL A 52 7.18 -3.97 9.66
C VAL A 52 6.16 -2.98 9.08
N MET A 53 5.72 -2.00 9.87
CA MET A 53 4.82 -0.93 9.39
C MET A 53 5.47 -0.09 8.30
N ILE A 54 6.73 0.35 8.50
CA ILE A 54 7.46 1.15 7.51
C ILE A 54 7.63 0.36 6.20
N ASN A 55 8.08 -0.89 6.29
CA ASN A 55 8.22 -1.75 5.11
C ASN A 55 6.89 -1.93 4.37
N ARG A 56 5.77 -2.03 5.11
CA ARG A 56 4.45 -2.14 4.49
C ARG A 56 4.03 -0.84 3.79
N LEU A 57 4.27 0.31 4.43
CA LEU A 57 3.99 1.62 3.86
C LEU A 57 4.78 1.84 2.58
N LYS A 58 6.08 1.49 2.58
CA LYS A 58 6.94 1.52 1.38
C LYS A 58 6.33 0.71 0.25
N PHE A 59 6.09 -0.58 0.50
CA PHE A 59 5.55 -1.47 -0.51
C PHE A 59 4.23 -0.97 -1.13
N VAL A 60 3.30 -0.47 -0.31
CA VAL A 60 2.03 0.07 -0.81
C VAL A 60 2.25 1.35 -1.63
N ASN A 61 3.16 2.21 -1.19
CA ASN A 61 3.47 3.46 -1.85
C ASN A 61 4.22 3.24 -3.19
N ASP A 62 5.15 2.29 -3.25
CA ASP A 62 5.87 1.90 -4.46
C ASP A 62 4.88 1.40 -5.52
N ARG A 63 3.96 0.50 -5.14
CA ARG A 63 2.88 0.04 -6.03
C ARG A 63 1.96 1.17 -6.50
N MET A 64 1.67 2.14 -5.62
CA MET A 64 0.88 3.31 -5.99
C MET A 64 1.59 4.15 -7.06
N MET A 65 2.88 4.44 -6.88
CA MET A 65 3.69 5.16 -7.86
C MET A 65 3.76 4.41 -9.20
N GLU A 66 3.99 3.09 -9.18
CA GLU A 66 3.99 2.26 -10.38
C GLU A 66 2.66 2.31 -11.12
N ASN A 67 1.54 2.22 -10.40
CA ASN A 67 0.21 2.26 -11.01
C ASN A 67 -0.09 3.64 -11.61
N LEU A 68 0.29 4.72 -10.94
CA LEU A 68 0.14 6.09 -11.47
C LEU A 68 1.00 6.30 -12.73
N HIS A 69 2.25 5.83 -12.73
CA HIS A 69 3.11 5.88 -13.91
C HIS A 69 2.51 5.08 -15.08
N LYS A 70 1.98 3.88 -14.83
CA LYS A 70 1.32 3.09 -15.88
C LYS A 70 0.11 3.81 -16.43
N ALA A 71 -0.75 4.35 -15.57
CA ALA A 71 -1.92 5.13 -15.99
C ALA A 71 -1.54 6.34 -16.84
N TYR A 72 -0.48 7.07 -16.46
CA TYR A 72 0.05 8.18 -17.23
C TYR A 72 0.49 7.77 -18.64
N MET A 73 1.30 6.71 -18.74
CA MET A 73 1.81 6.24 -20.03
C MET A 73 0.69 5.74 -20.94
N THR A 74 -0.28 4.98 -20.38
CA THR A 74 -1.44 4.49 -21.15
C THR A 74 -2.33 5.63 -21.64
N ALA A 75 -2.59 6.65 -20.82
CA ALA A 75 -3.34 7.84 -21.24
C ALA A 75 -2.63 8.58 -22.39
N LYS A 76 -1.31 8.76 -22.26
CA LYS A 76 -0.49 9.42 -23.29
C LYS A 76 -0.46 8.65 -24.62
N GLU A 77 -0.45 7.33 -24.57
CA GLU A 77 -0.43 6.46 -25.76
C GLU A 77 -1.81 6.33 -26.44
N SER A 78 -2.89 6.34 -25.67
CA SER A 78 -4.27 6.19 -26.18
C SER A 78 -4.84 7.47 -26.79
N GLY A 79 -4.26 8.63 -26.50
CA GLY A 79 -4.83 9.92 -26.88
C GLY A 79 -6.16 10.22 -26.17
N GLU A 80 -6.48 9.48 -25.11
CA GLU A 80 -7.61 9.81 -24.24
C GLU A 80 -7.37 11.16 -23.58
N ASP A 81 -8.45 11.95 -23.46
CA ASP A 81 -8.47 13.24 -22.77
C ASP A 81 -8.35 13.01 -21.26
N CYS A 82 -7.18 12.55 -20.85
CA CYS A 82 -6.76 12.45 -19.48
C CYS A 82 -6.41 13.86 -19.02
N ASN A 83 -6.97 14.27 -17.89
CA ASN A 83 -6.56 15.51 -17.23
C ASN A 83 -5.11 15.34 -16.73
N GLU A 84 -4.15 15.56 -17.62
CA GLU A 84 -2.72 15.37 -17.42
C GLU A 84 -2.23 16.15 -16.19
N GLY A 85 -2.79 17.35 -15.98
CA GLY A 85 -2.51 18.18 -14.81
C GLY A 85 -2.89 17.51 -13.50
N GLU A 86 -4.09 16.92 -13.40
CA GLU A 86 -4.52 16.19 -12.21
C GLU A 86 -3.63 14.97 -11.94
N LEU A 87 -3.22 14.26 -13.00
CA LEU A 87 -2.40 13.06 -12.85
C LEU A 87 -0.98 13.42 -12.37
N ILE A 88 -0.38 14.48 -12.93
CA ILE A 88 0.91 15.04 -12.49
C ILE A 88 0.83 15.47 -11.03
N ASP A 89 -0.25 16.15 -10.63
CA ASP A 89 -0.45 16.60 -9.24
C ASP A 89 -0.55 15.41 -8.27
N ILE A 90 -1.25 14.35 -8.65
CA ILE A 90 -1.36 13.12 -7.85
C ILE A 90 0.01 12.45 -7.74
N MET A 91 0.77 12.36 -8.83
CA MET A 91 2.12 11.81 -8.83
C MET A 91 3.06 12.62 -7.93
N ALA A 92 2.98 13.95 -7.95
CA ALA A 92 3.77 14.80 -7.06
C ALA A 92 3.45 14.59 -5.58
N LYS A 93 2.16 14.40 -5.24
CA LYS A 93 1.72 14.06 -3.87
C LYS A 93 2.22 12.69 -3.44
N ALA A 94 2.10 11.69 -4.32
CA ALA A 94 2.57 10.33 -4.07
C ALA A 94 4.10 10.28 -3.90
N LYS A 95 4.86 11.08 -4.68
CA LYS A 95 6.30 11.24 -4.49
C LYS A 95 6.65 11.89 -3.15
N LYS A 96 5.97 12.96 -2.74
CA LYS A 96 6.19 13.58 -1.43
C LYS A 96 5.96 12.60 -0.28
N LEU A 97 4.94 11.75 -0.40
CA LEU A 97 4.68 10.67 0.55
C LEU A 97 5.82 9.63 0.54
N HIS A 98 6.29 9.21 -0.64
CA HIS A 98 7.43 8.32 -0.80
C HIS A 98 8.67 8.83 -0.06
N ASP A 99 9.08 10.07 -0.36
CA ASP A 99 10.25 10.70 0.23
C ASP A 99 10.09 10.82 1.77
N GLY A 100 8.87 11.09 2.25
CA GLY A 100 8.53 11.09 3.67
C GLY A 100 8.73 9.73 4.33
N ILE A 101 8.31 8.63 3.69
CA ILE A 101 8.48 7.27 4.21
C ILE A 101 9.97 6.88 4.28
N ASP A 102 10.77 7.24 3.27
CA ASP A 102 12.22 6.99 3.28
C ASP A 102 12.92 7.72 4.44
N SER A 103 12.46 8.92 4.77
CA SER A 103 12.99 9.67 5.91
C SER A 103 12.73 8.97 7.27
N LEU A 104 11.67 8.15 7.38
CA LEU A 104 11.37 7.39 8.60
C LEU A 104 12.36 6.24 8.82
N GLU A 105 12.86 5.62 7.75
CA GLU A 105 13.90 4.60 7.87
C GLU A 105 15.23 5.18 8.34
N THR A 106 15.63 6.34 7.79
CA THR A 106 16.91 6.96 8.14
C THR A 106 16.93 7.45 9.58
N LYS A 107 15.80 7.97 10.10
CA LYS A 107 15.67 8.37 11.52
C LYS A 107 15.72 7.16 12.47
N ASN A 108 15.16 6.01 12.09
CA ASN A 108 15.25 4.79 12.90
C ASN A 108 16.67 4.20 12.95
N LYS A 109 17.53 4.48 11.96
CA LYS A 109 18.95 4.08 11.99
C LYS A 109 19.79 4.96 12.91
N LYS A 110 19.41 6.22 13.15
CA LYS A 110 20.16 7.16 14.02
C LYS A 110 19.87 7.00 15.52
N ASN A 111 18.77 6.33 15.87
CA ASN A 111 18.34 6.11 17.26
C ASN A 111 18.68 4.69 17.76
N LYS A 112 19.69 4.04 17.17
CA LYS A 112 20.18 2.71 17.53
C LYS A 112 21.68 2.78 17.77
#